data_AF-A0A1C3D577-F1
#
_entry.id   AF-A0A1C3D577-F1
#
_cell.length_a   1.000
_cell.length_b   1.000
_cell.length_c   1.000
_cell.angle_alpha   90.00
_cell.angle_beta   90.00
_cell.angle_gamma   90.00
#
_symmetry.space_group_name_H-M   'P 1'
#
loop_
_entity.id
_entity.type
_entity.pdbx_description
1 polymer ?
#
loop_
_entity_poly.entity_id
_entity_poly.type
_entity_poly.pdbx_seq_one_letter_code
_entity_poly.pdbx_strand_id
1 'polypeptide(L)' 'MTKRLPTRLSGEEAALLLDVLFSQQYALELIRSELADIENGDKEVDEHRYRQLLRLYDRLLTEEEEG' A
#
# COMPACT_ATOMS: atom_id res chain seq x y z
N MET A 1 -13.77 6.86 22.04
CA MET A 1 -12.37 6.46 22.27
C MET A 1 -11.69 6.35 20.93
N THR A 2 -10.72 7.20 20.61
CA THR A 2 -9.89 7.05 19.41
C THR A 2 -8.99 5.84 19.62
N LYS A 3 -9.39 4.68 19.07
CA LYS A 3 -8.51 3.51 19.00
C LYS A 3 -7.28 3.93 18.20
N ARG A 4 -6.13 4.08 18.87
CA ARG A 4 -4.86 4.22 18.19
C ARG A 4 -4.47 2.85 17.65
N LEU A 5 -4.21 2.79 16.35
CA LEU A 5 -3.68 1.60 15.74
C LEU A 5 -2.29 1.31 16.33
N PRO A 6 -1.94 0.04 16.57
CA PRO A 6 -0.60 -0.33 16.99
C PRO A 6 0.41 0.14 15.93
N THR A 7 1.53 0.71 16.38
CA THR A 7 2.58 1.24 15.50
C THR A 7 3.46 0.16 14.88
N ARG A 8 3.32 -1.09 15.33
CA ARG A 8 3.97 -2.28 14.77
C ARG A 8 3.04 -3.48 14.88
N LEU A 9 2.99 -4.26 13.83
CA LEU A 9 2.35 -5.57 13.78
C LEU A 9 3.45 -6.64 13.86
N SER A 10 3.12 -7.78 14.48
CA SER A 10 3.89 -9.01 14.29
C SER A 10 3.83 -9.47 12.83
N GLY A 11 4.70 -10.41 12.45
CA GLY A 11 4.69 -10.96 11.09
C GLY A 11 3.36 -11.60 10.71
N GLU A 12 2.74 -12.33 11.65
CA GLU A 12 1.44 -12.97 11.46
C GLU A 12 0.31 -11.95 11.31
N GLU A 13 0.31 -10.90 12.14
CA GLU A 13 -0.69 -9.83 12.05
C GLU A 13 -0.56 -9.01 10.76
N ALA A 14 0.67 -8.75 10.30
CA ALA A 14 0.91 -8.05 9.05
C ALA A 14 0.46 -8.89 7.85
N ALA A 15 0.74 -10.20 7.86
CA ALA A 15 0.28 -11.11 6.82
C ALA A 15 -1.25 -11.16 6.74
N LEU A 16 -1.93 -11.32 7.90
CA LEU A 16 -3.39 -11.30 7.95
C LEU A 16 -3.97 -9.98 7.43
N LEU A 17 -3.36 -8.84 7.78
CA LEU A 17 -3.81 -7.55 7.27
C LEU A 17 -3.66 -7.46 5.75
N LEU A 18 -2.54 -7.94 5.19
CA LEU A 18 -2.33 -7.99 3.75
C LEU A 18 -3.38 -8.87 3.06
N ASP A 19 -3.66 -10.06 3.58
CA ASP A 19 -4.70 -10.97 3.04
C ASP A 19 -6.08 -10.29 2.98
N VAL A 20 -6.43 -9.55 4.03
CA VAL A 20 -7.68 -8.78 4.11
C VAL A 20 -7.70 -7.64 3.08
N LEU A 21 -6.58 -6.95 2.87
CA LEU A 21 -6.48 -5.88 1.86
C LEU A 21 -6.56 -6.41 0.43
N PHE A 22 -5.94 -7.56 0.16
CA PHE A 22 -6.00 -8.22 -1.15
C PHE A 22 -7.40 -8.75 -1.46
N SER A 23 -8.03 -9.45 -0.51
CA SER A 23 -9.40 -9.98 -0.70
C SER A 23 -10.46 -8.91 -0.95
N GLN A 24 -10.22 -7.69 -0.48
CA GLN A 24 -11.11 -6.55 -0.69
C GLN A 24 -10.63 -5.60 -1.80
N GLN A 25 -9.57 -5.96 -2.55
CA GLN A 25 -8.98 -5.14 -3.63
C GLN A 25 -8.51 -3.73 -3.21
N TYR A 26 -8.33 -3.48 -1.91
CA TYR A 26 -7.85 -2.19 -1.41
C TYR A 26 -6.34 -2.00 -1.56
N ALA A 27 -5.58 -3.07 -1.81
CA ALA A 27 -4.13 -3.00 -1.92
C ALA A 27 -3.68 -2.02 -3.03
N LEU A 28 -4.29 -2.10 -4.22
CA LEU A 28 -3.95 -1.20 -5.33
C LEU A 28 -4.36 0.24 -5.05
N GLU A 29 -5.56 0.45 -4.50
CA GLU A 29 -6.07 1.79 -4.16
C GLU A 29 -5.16 2.50 -3.15
N LEU A 30 -4.68 1.78 -2.14
CA LEU A 30 -3.74 2.33 -1.16
C LEU A 30 -2.43 2.77 -1.80
N ILE A 31 -1.87 1.97 -2.72
CA ILE A 31 -0.64 2.33 -3.44
C ILE A 31 -0.88 3.51 -4.38
N ARG A 32 -2.01 3.56 -5.10
CA ARG A 32 -2.39 4.70 -5.93
C ARG A 32 -2.49 5.99 -5.12
N SER A 33 -3.16 5.95 -3.97
CA SER A 33 -3.31 7.11 -3.10
C SER A 33 -1.96 7.59 -2.57
N GLU A 34 -1.09 6.67 -2.15
CA GLU A 34 0.24 7.03 -1.64
C GLU A 34 1.09 7.69 -2.73
N LEU A 35 1.07 7.15 -3.96
CA LEU A 35 1.76 7.74 -5.11
C LEU A 35 1.19 9.13 -5.46
N ALA A 36 -0.13 9.29 -5.48
CA ALA A 36 -0.77 10.58 -5.75
C ALA A 36 -0.36 11.64 -4.72
N ASP A 37 -0.34 11.31 -3.43
CA ASP A 37 0.12 12.22 -2.38
C ASP A 37 1.59 12.63 -2.58
N ILE A 38 2.44 11.71 -3.03
CA ILE A 38 3.86 12.01 -3.33
C ILE A 38 3.98 12.93 -4.56
N GLU A 39 3.26 12.61 -5.64
CA GLU A 39 3.30 13.34 -6.90
C GLU A 39 2.72 14.76 -6.78
N ASN A 40 1.73 14.95 -5.91
CA ASN A 40 1.15 16.26 -5.60
C ASN A 40 2.01 17.08 -4.62
N GLY A 41 3.02 16.48 -4.00
CA GLY A 41 3.87 17.13 -3.01
C GLY A 41 3.28 17.17 -1.59
N ASP A 42 2.22 16.41 -1.33
CA ASP A 42 1.62 16.25 0.01
C ASP A 42 2.46 15.33 0.91
N LYS A 43 3.27 14.44 0.31
CA LYS A 43 4.22 13.56 1.00
C LYS A 43 5.61 13.62 0.37
N GLU A 44 6.62 13.82 1.21
CA GLU A 44 8.02 13.77 0.80
C GLU A 44 8.60 12.39 1.13
N VAL A 45 9.12 11.71 0.10
CA VAL A 45 9.79 10.40 0.24
C VAL A 45 11.10 10.43 -0.52
N ASP A 46 12.05 9.58 -0.11
CA ASP A 46 13.26 9.39 -0.90
C ASP A 46 12.97 8.68 -2.23
N GLU A 47 13.89 8.87 -3.19
CA GLU A 47 13.76 8.30 -4.53
C GLU A 47 13.70 6.75 -4.50
N HIS A 48 14.34 6.11 -3.52
CA HIS A 48 14.34 4.66 -3.42
C HIS A 48 12.94 4.13 -3.09
N ARG A 49 12.28 4.73 -2.10
CA ARG A 49 10.93 4.38 -1.65
C ARG A 49 9.91 4.67 -2.74
N TYR A 50 10.03 5.80 -3.43
CA TYR A 50 9.19 6.12 -4.58
C TYR A 50 9.28 5.04 -5.67
N ARG A 51 10.50 4.64 -6.06
CA ARG A 51 10.69 3.57 -7.05
C ARG A 51 10.14 2.22 -6.58
N GLN A 52 10.19 1.91 -5.29
CA GLN A 52 9.58 0.69 -4.74
C GLN A 52 8.05 0.72 -4.86
N LEU A 53 7.42 1.87 -4.59
CA LEU A 53 5.97 2.04 -4.74
C LEU A 53 5.54 1.89 -6.20
N LEU A 54 6.27 2.46 -7.15
CA LEU A 54 5.98 2.28 -8.59
C LEU A 54 6.05 0.81 -9.03
N ARG A 55 7.10 0.09 -8.62
CA ARG A 55 7.22 -1.35 -8.95
C ARG A 55 6.10 -2.17 -8.33
N LEU A 56 5.67 -1.80 -7.13
CA LEU A 56 4.56 -2.47 -6.46
C LEU A 56 3.24 -2.16 -7.17
N TYR A 57 3.02 -0.91 -7.58
CA TYR A 57 1.87 -0.50 -8.38
C TYR A 57 1.75 -1.33 -9.67
N ASP A 58 2.83 -1.42 -10.45
CA ASP A 58 2.83 -2.17 -11.71
C ASP A 58 2.47 -3.65 -11.50
N ARG A 59 2.99 -4.25 -10.42
CA ARG A 59 2.70 -5.65 -10.08
C ARG A 59 1.23 -5.84 -9.70
N LEU A 60 0.69 -4.97 -8.85
CA LEU A 60 -0.69 -5.05 -8.39
C LEU A 60 -1.68 -4.81 -9.55
N LEU A 61 -1.34 -3.91 -10.48
CA LEU A 61 -2.15 -3.65 -11.67
C LEU A 61 -2.22 -4.87 -12.59
N THR A 62 -1.11 -5.60 -12.74
CA THR A 62 -1.06 -6.80 -13.58
C THR A 62 -1.92 -7.94 -13.00
N GLU A 63 -1.98 -8.07 -11.67
CA GLU A 63 -2.82 -9.07 -11.00
C GLU A 63 -4.33 -8.73 -11.10
N GLU A 64 -4.72 -7.45 -11.27
CA GLU A 64 -6.13 -7.08 -11.51
C GLU A 64 -6.63 -7.41 -12.92
N GLU A 65 -5.74 -7.47 -13.93
CA GLU A 65 -6.15 -7.79 -15.31
C GLU A 65 -6.38 -9.30 -15.54
N GLU A 66 -5.85 -10.15 -14.65
CA GLU A 66 -5.92 -11.63 -14.77
C GLU A 66 -6.99 -12.29 -13.87
N GLY A 67 -7.71 -11.52 -13.02
CA GLY A 67 -8.73 -12.02 -12.07
C GLY A 67 -10.17 -11.72 -12.47
#